data_AF-A0AAF0QHJ3-F1
#
_entry.id   AF-A0AAF0QHJ3-F1
#
_cell.length_a   1.000
_cell.length_b   1.000
_cell.length_c   1.000
_cell.angle_alpha   90.00
_cell.angle_beta   90.00
_cell.angle_gamma   90.00
#
_symmetry.space_group_name_H-M   'P 1'
#
loop_
_entity.id
_entity.type
_entity.pdbx_description
1 polymer ?
#
loop_
_entity_poly.entity_id
_entity_poly.type
_entity_poly.pdbx_seq_one_letter_code
_entity_poly.pdbx_strand_id
1 'polypeptide(L)'
;MFTQIRQSTLPSLRSDHNPIVLTCGDEVFKKSYFKFEKWWLNVEGFRDKVNEWWGSFNVTGSLDFILASKLSFLKKKLKEWSKENRGNWRVRKEHLLEQIGRLEDIQEHRALTDDEQLLKAHIAMEYEEIHWRQRSIIQWIKNGDKNTKFFHRMAISHKRNNTIESLVINGEESSDPVAIRNEIVEFYQILYKETESWRPSLNILDVQTITEEEQILLSRDFEEKEVLEGIK
;
A
#
# COMPACT_ATOMS: atom_id res chain seq x y z
N MET A 1 2.86 -26.20 23.24
CA MET A 1 1.84 -26.89 22.43
C MET A 1 1.43 -25.95 21.31
N PHE A 2 1.63 -26.34 20.05
CA PHE A 2 1.22 -25.54 18.89
C PHE A 2 -0.27 -25.75 18.65
N THR A 3 -1.12 -24.84 19.14
CA THR A 3 -2.56 -25.07 19.30
C THR A 3 -3.43 -24.83 18.07
N GLN A 4 -2.87 -24.60 16.88
CA GLN A 4 -3.65 -24.60 15.63
C GLN A 4 -2.72 -24.77 14.42
N ILE A 5 -2.64 -26.00 13.90
CA ILE A 5 -2.01 -26.30 12.62
C ILE A 5 -3.14 -26.62 11.63
N ARG A 6 -3.22 -25.89 10.51
CA ARG A 6 -4.19 -26.15 9.43
C ARG A 6 -3.43 -26.48 8.15
N GLN A 7 -3.77 -27.61 7.53
CA GLN A 7 -3.20 -28.08 6.27
C GLN A 7 -4.24 -27.97 5.14
N SER A 8 -3.84 -27.46 3.97
CA SER A 8 -4.70 -27.39 2.77
C SER A 8 -3.92 -27.57 1.48
N THR A 9 -4.52 -28.17 0.46
CA THR A 9 -3.95 -28.32 -0.89
C THR A 9 -4.40 -27.17 -1.80
N LEU A 10 -3.48 -26.62 -2.60
CA LEU A 10 -3.82 -25.59 -3.61
C LEU A 10 -3.99 -26.21 -5.00
N PRO A 11 -4.92 -25.70 -5.83
CA PRO A 11 -5.05 -26.13 -7.22
C PRO A 11 -3.83 -25.74 -8.04
N SER A 12 -3.40 -26.62 -8.93
CA SER A 12 -2.32 -26.36 -9.88
C SER A 12 -2.87 -25.90 -11.23
N LEU A 13 -2.34 -24.79 -11.76
CA LEU A 13 -2.77 -24.25 -13.07
C LEU A 13 -1.89 -24.66 -14.25
N ARG A 14 -0.66 -25.14 -13.99
CA ARG A 14 0.38 -25.38 -15.01
C ARG A 14 1.33 -26.55 -14.70
N SER A 15 1.08 -27.29 -13.62
CA SER A 15 1.89 -28.43 -13.19
C SER A 15 0.96 -29.60 -12.83
N ASP A 16 1.44 -30.82 -12.95
CA ASP A 16 0.81 -32.05 -12.46
C ASP A 16 0.91 -32.22 -10.92
N HIS A 17 1.41 -31.22 -10.19
CA HIS A 17 1.57 -31.27 -8.73
C HIS A 17 0.77 -30.19 -8.00
N ASN A 18 0.00 -30.59 -6.99
CA ASN A 18 -0.76 -29.69 -6.10
C ASN A 18 0.05 -29.36 -4.83
N PRO A 19 0.48 -28.10 -4.62
CA PRO A 19 1.27 -27.74 -3.45
C PRO A 19 0.45 -27.80 -2.14
N ILE A 20 1.09 -28.25 -1.06
CA ILE A 20 0.52 -28.34 0.29
C ILE A 20 0.93 -27.10 1.11
N VAL A 21 -0.05 -26.44 1.72
CA VAL A 21 0.14 -25.29 2.62
C VAL A 21 -0.10 -25.72 4.06
N LEU A 22 0.81 -25.33 4.95
CA LEU A 22 0.73 -25.52 6.40
C LEU A 22 0.72 -24.15 7.10
N THR A 23 -0.32 -23.88 7.89
CA THR A 23 -0.45 -22.65 8.69
C THR A 23 -0.31 -23.00 10.17
N CYS A 24 0.56 -22.31 10.92
CA CYS A 24 0.81 -22.58 12.35
C CYS A 24 0.94 -21.28 13.16
N GLY A 25 0.27 -21.22 14.32
CA GLY A 25 0.38 -20.13 15.32
C GLY A 25 -0.85 -19.22 15.40
N ASP A 26 -0.97 -18.48 16.50
CA ASP A 26 -1.98 -17.42 16.64
C ASP A 26 -1.52 -16.18 15.85
N GLU A 27 -2.17 -15.91 14.73
CA GLU A 27 -1.93 -14.67 13.97
C GLU A 27 -2.44 -13.48 14.79
N VAL A 28 -1.54 -12.88 15.59
CA VAL A 28 -1.79 -11.57 16.17
C VAL A 28 -1.74 -10.56 15.02
N PHE A 29 -2.89 -10.34 14.38
CA PHE A 29 -3.05 -9.32 13.35
C PHE A 29 -2.80 -7.94 13.95
N LYS A 30 -1.56 -7.46 13.89
CA LYS A 30 -1.26 -6.05 14.10
C LYS A 30 -1.99 -5.27 13.01
N LYS A 31 -2.78 -4.26 13.39
CA LYS A 31 -3.40 -3.33 12.42
C LYS A 31 -2.28 -2.74 11.55
N SER A 32 -2.21 -3.19 10.30
CA SER A 32 -1.25 -2.65 9.34
C SER A 32 -1.50 -1.16 9.16
N TYR A 33 -0.43 -0.39 9.16
CA TYR A 33 -0.50 0.99 8.71
C TYR A 33 -0.94 1.05 7.24
N PHE A 34 -1.54 2.18 6.86
CA PHE A 34 -1.93 2.42 5.48
C PHE A 34 -0.69 2.44 4.59
N LYS A 35 -0.74 1.69 3.49
CA LYS A 35 0.26 1.71 2.43
C LYS A 35 -0.45 2.00 1.12
N PHE A 36 0.07 2.98 0.40
CA PHE A 36 -0.31 3.19 -0.99
C PHE A 36 0.31 2.06 -1.82
N GLU A 37 -0.49 1.41 -2.66
CA GLU A 37 0.03 0.35 -3.54
C GLU A 37 0.24 0.92 -4.93
N LYS A 38 1.48 0.83 -5.44
CA LYS A 38 1.88 1.47 -6.71
C LYS A 38 0.98 1.08 -7.89
N TRP A 39 0.49 -0.16 -7.93
CA TRP A 39 -0.34 -0.65 -9.02
C TRP A 39 -1.72 0.02 -9.09
N TRP A 40 -2.17 0.72 -8.03
CA TRP A 40 -3.42 1.51 -8.10
C TRP A 40 -3.37 2.52 -9.25
N LEU A 41 -2.17 3.04 -9.57
CA LEU A 41 -1.95 3.96 -10.69
C LEU A 41 -2.22 3.36 -12.08
N ASN A 42 -2.26 2.03 -12.17
CA ASN A 42 -2.52 1.30 -13.42
C ASN A 42 -3.99 0.90 -13.57
N VAL A 43 -4.83 1.16 -12.55
CA VAL A 43 -6.26 0.88 -12.64
C VAL A 43 -6.92 2.01 -13.43
N GLU A 44 -7.66 1.64 -14.48
CA GLU A 44 -8.40 2.58 -15.31
C GLU A 44 -9.36 3.42 -14.46
N GLY A 45 -9.40 4.73 -14.70
CA GLY A 45 -10.20 5.69 -13.93
C GLY A 45 -9.72 5.96 -12.50
N PHE A 46 -8.61 5.37 -12.02
CA PHE A 46 -8.11 5.64 -10.67
C PHE A 46 -7.66 7.09 -10.49
N ARG A 47 -6.95 7.64 -11.47
CA ARG A 47 -6.47 9.03 -11.42
C ARG A 47 -7.63 10.02 -11.40
N ASP A 48 -8.67 9.76 -12.19
CA ASP A 48 -9.86 10.60 -12.25
C ASP A 48 -10.61 10.61 -10.93
N LYS A 49 -10.77 9.43 -10.29
CA LYS A 49 -11.35 9.33 -8.94
C LYS A 49 -10.54 10.09 -7.89
N VAL A 50 -9.22 10.01 -7.94
CA VAL A 50 -8.35 10.76 -7.02
C VAL A 50 -8.54 12.27 -7.22
N ASN A 51 -8.60 12.74 -8.47
CA ASN A 51 -8.83 14.15 -8.79
C ASN A 51 -10.22 14.60 -8.32
N GLU A 52 -11.26 13.80 -8.54
CA GLU A 52 -12.62 14.05 -8.08
C GLU A 52 -12.67 14.19 -6.55
N TRP A 53 -12.10 13.23 -5.82
CA TRP A 53 -12.06 13.28 -4.36
C TRP A 53 -11.29 14.51 -3.87
N TRP A 54 -10.12 14.78 -4.47
CA TRP A 54 -9.29 15.92 -4.09
C TRP A 54 -10.01 17.26 -4.28
N GLY A 55 -10.76 17.39 -5.38
CA GLY A 55 -11.60 18.55 -5.69
C GLY A 55 -12.82 18.68 -4.78
N SER A 56 -13.39 17.56 -4.33
CA SER A 56 -14.57 17.53 -3.44
C SER A 56 -14.28 18.01 -2.00
N PHE A 57 -13.01 18.03 -1.58
CA PHE A 57 -12.64 18.37 -0.21
C PHE A 57 -12.60 19.88 -0.01
N ASN A 58 -13.62 20.40 0.69
CA ASN A 58 -13.66 21.78 1.16
C ASN A 58 -13.09 21.86 2.58
N VAL A 59 -11.88 22.42 2.69
CA VAL A 59 -11.20 22.68 3.96
C VAL A 59 -10.74 24.13 3.96
N THR A 60 -11.00 24.83 5.07
CA THR A 60 -10.54 26.21 5.31
C THR A 60 -9.51 26.22 6.43
N GLY A 61 -8.54 27.13 6.35
CA GLY A 61 -7.45 27.25 7.33
C GLY A 61 -6.15 27.70 6.67
N SER A 62 -5.02 27.52 7.37
CA SER A 62 -3.70 27.74 6.79
C SER A 62 -3.42 26.72 5.68
N LEU A 63 -2.50 27.05 4.75
CA LEU A 63 -2.13 26.18 3.64
C LEU A 63 -1.69 24.78 4.12
N ASP A 64 -0.87 24.73 5.17
CA ASP A 64 -0.40 23.48 5.77
C ASP A 64 -1.54 22.66 6.36
N PHE A 65 -2.49 23.32 7.03
CA PHE A 65 -3.66 22.66 7.60
C PHE A 65 -4.59 22.12 6.50
N ILE A 66 -4.80 22.89 5.43
CA ILE A 66 -5.58 22.47 4.27
C ILE A 66 -4.93 21.24 3.64
N LEU A 67 -3.63 21.27 3.38
CA LEU A 67 -2.89 20.16 2.78
C LEU A 67 -2.96 18.90 3.66
N ALA A 68 -2.63 19.01 4.95
CA ALA A 68 -2.67 17.90 5.89
C ALA A 68 -4.08 17.29 6.01
N SER A 69 -5.11 18.13 6.06
CA SER A 69 -6.50 17.69 6.11
C SER A 69 -6.94 16.98 4.83
N LYS A 70 -6.63 17.55 3.66
CA LYS A 70 -6.92 16.93 2.35
C LYS A 70 -6.22 15.59 2.20
N LEU A 71 -4.95 15.47 2.59
CA LEU A 71 -4.24 14.19 2.60
C LEU A 71 -4.86 13.17 3.56
N SER A 72 -5.34 13.61 4.72
CA SER A 72 -6.05 12.75 5.68
C SER A 72 -7.39 12.24 5.13
N PHE A 73 -8.15 13.09 4.44
CA PHE A 73 -9.39 12.72 3.79
C PHE A 73 -9.16 11.80 2.59
N LEU A 74 -8.16 12.11 1.76
CA LEU A 74 -7.76 11.27 0.64
C LEU A 74 -7.36 9.88 1.12
N LYS A 75 -6.60 9.78 2.22
CA LYS A 75 -6.25 8.50 2.84
C LYS A 75 -7.48 7.68 3.26
N LYS A 76 -8.55 8.31 3.75
CA LYS A 76 -9.81 7.63 4.09
C LYS A 76 -10.49 7.10 2.83
N LYS A 77 -10.64 7.93 1.80
CA LYS A 77 -11.21 7.53 0.49
C LYS A 77 -10.41 6.41 -0.17
N LEU A 78 -9.09 6.50 -0.18
CA LEU A 78 -8.21 5.44 -0.66
C LEU A 78 -8.37 4.16 0.14
N LYS A 79 -8.62 4.21 1.46
CA LYS A 79 -8.91 3.00 2.24
C LYS A 79 -10.27 2.39 1.91
N GLU A 80 -11.29 3.21 1.71
CA GLU A 80 -12.64 2.78 1.31
C GLU A 80 -12.60 2.15 -0.08
N TRP A 81 -12.10 2.89 -1.07
CA TRP A 81 -11.86 2.39 -2.42
C TRP A 81 -10.94 1.18 -2.43
N SER A 82 -9.87 1.20 -1.63
CA SER A 82 -9.01 0.03 -1.52
C SER A 82 -9.76 -1.15 -0.93
N LYS A 83 -10.73 -1.02 -0.02
CA LYS A 83 -11.53 -2.17 0.43
C LYS A 83 -12.50 -2.65 -0.64
N GLU A 84 -13.15 -1.73 -1.33
CA GLU A 84 -14.07 -2.04 -2.44
C GLU A 84 -13.34 -2.71 -3.60
N ASN A 85 -12.17 -2.19 -3.96
CA ASN A 85 -11.33 -2.67 -5.06
C ASN A 85 -10.35 -3.79 -4.64
N ARG A 86 -9.97 -3.88 -3.35
CA ARG A 86 -9.35 -5.07 -2.75
C ARG A 86 -10.36 -6.19 -2.57
N GLY A 87 -11.66 -5.91 -2.62
CA GLY A 87 -12.67 -6.94 -2.84
C GLY A 87 -12.57 -7.40 -4.29
N ASN A 88 -11.86 -8.45 -4.65
CA ASN A 88 -11.32 -9.51 -3.84
C ASN A 88 -10.30 -10.21 -4.71
N TRP A 89 -9.16 -9.63 -5.11
CA TRP A 89 -8.32 -10.31 -6.13
C TRP A 89 -7.96 -11.75 -5.69
N ARG A 90 -7.89 -12.01 -4.38
CA ARG A 90 -7.77 -13.36 -3.81
C ARG A 90 -9.02 -14.22 -4.03
N VAL A 91 -10.23 -13.78 -3.67
CA VAL A 91 -11.46 -14.55 -3.99
C VAL A 91 -11.78 -14.55 -5.48
N ARG A 92 -11.37 -13.53 -6.23
CA ARG A 92 -11.49 -13.45 -7.69
C ARG A 92 -10.52 -14.43 -8.32
N LYS A 93 -9.28 -14.54 -7.81
CA LYS A 93 -8.37 -15.62 -8.14
C LYS A 93 -8.98 -16.98 -7.78
N GLU A 94 -9.54 -17.16 -6.59
CA GLU A 94 -10.22 -18.41 -6.20
C GLU A 94 -11.43 -18.72 -7.09
N HIS A 95 -12.19 -17.72 -7.49
CA HIS A 95 -13.33 -17.86 -8.38
C HIS A 95 -12.90 -18.17 -9.82
N LEU A 96 -11.84 -17.53 -10.33
CA LEU A 96 -11.23 -17.86 -11.62
C LEU A 96 -10.67 -19.30 -11.60
N LEU A 97 -10.06 -19.72 -10.48
CA LEU A 97 -9.60 -21.11 -10.27
C LEU A 97 -10.78 -22.09 -10.29
N GLU A 98 -11.88 -21.78 -9.62
CA GLU A 98 -13.09 -22.60 -9.60
C GLU A 98 -13.73 -22.71 -11.00
N GLN A 99 -13.78 -21.60 -11.75
CA GLN A 99 -14.27 -21.62 -13.13
C GLN A 99 -13.37 -22.45 -14.06
N ILE A 100 -12.04 -22.35 -13.93
CA ILE A 100 -11.10 -23.20 -14.66
C ILE A 100 -11.34 -24.68 -14.33
N GLY A 101 -11.46 -25.02 -13.03
CA GLY A 101 -11.71 -26.40 -12.60
C GLY A 101 -13.00 -26.98 -13.17
N ARG A 102 -14.08 -26.17 -13.25
CA ARG A 102 -15.32 -26.57 -13.93
C ARG A 102 -15.12 -26.87 -15.42
N LEU A 103 -14.37 -26.03 -16.12
CA LEU A 103 -14.09 -26.23 -17.55
C LEU A 103 -13.16 -27.43 -17.80
N GLU A 104 -12.25 -27.73 -16.87
CA GLU A 104 -11.41 -28.93 -16.92
C GLU A 104 -12.22 -30.21 -16.73
N ASP A 105 -13.13 -30.24 -15.75
CA ASP A 105 -14.05 -31.37 -15.53
C ASP A 105 -14.94 -31.65 -16.75
N ILE A 106 -15.49 -30.60 -17.38
CA ILE A 106 -16.24 -30.74 -18.64
C ILE A 106 -15.35 -31.31 -19.74
N GLN A 107 -14.10 -30.84 -19.83
CA GLN A 107 -13.13 -31.25 -20.86
C GLN A 107 -12.70 -32.71 -20.73
N GLU A 108 -12.75 -33.29 -19.53
CA GLU A 108 -12.52 -34.73 -19.31
C GLU A 108 -13.64 -35.60 -19.91
N HIS A 109 -14.87 -35.09 -19.96
CA HIS A 109 -16.04 -35.83 -20.42
C HIS A 109 -16.43 -35.53 -21.88
N ARG A 110 -16.15 -34.32 -22.39
CA ARG A 110 -16.44 -33.91 -23.77
C ARG A 110 -15.51 -32.79 -24.26
N ALA A 111 -15.47 -32.57 -25.58
CA ALA A 111 -14.84 -31.37 -26.13
C ALA A 111 -15.59 -30.09 -25.70
N LEU A 112 -14.83 -29.02 -25.43
CA LEU A 112 -15.37 -27.69 -25.13
C LEU A 112 -15.91 -27.03 -26.41
N THR A 113 -17.02 -26.30 -26.28
CA THR A 113 -17.56 -25.47 -27.38
C THR A 113 -16.66 -24.26 -27.64
N ASP A 114 -16.82 -23.61 -28.78
CA ASP A 114 -16.03 -22.42 -29.14
C ASP A 114 -16.18 -21.29 -28.10
N ASP A 115 -17.40 -21.11 -27.56
CA ASP A 115 -17.67 -20.12 -26.50
C ASP A 115 -16.97 -20.48 -25.19
N GLU A 116 -16.94 -21.77 -24.81
CA GLU A 116 -16.25 -22.24 -23.61
C GLU A 116 -14.73 -22.13 -23.74
N GLN A 117 -14.20 -22.35 -24.95
CA GLN A 117 -12.78 -22.14 -25.24
C GLN A 117 -12.39 -20.66 -25.15
N LEU A 118 -13.22 -19.77 -25.69
CA LEU A 118 -13.03 -18.33 -25.58
C LEU A 118 -13.09 -17.87 -24.12
N LEU A 119 -14.05 -18.38 -23.35
CA LEU A 119 -14.17 -18.11 -21.92
C LEU A 119 -12.94 -18.60 -21.15
N LYS A 120 -12.45 -19.82 -21.44
CA LYS A 120 -11.23 -20.38 -20.83
C LYS A 120 -10.02 -19.50 -21.12
N ALA A 121 -9.87 -19.01 -22.35
CA ALA A 121 -8.81 -18.09 -22.73
C ALA A 121 -8.89 -16.74 -21.99
N HIS A 122 -10.09 -16.18 -21.86
CA HIS A 122 -10.31 -14.92 -21.13
C HIS A 122 -9.94 -15.06 -19.64
N ILE A 123 -10.42 -16.13 -18.99
CA ILE A 123 -10.11 -16.44 -17.59
C ILE A 123 -8.60 -16.64 -17.40
N ALA A 124 -7.92 -17.31 -18.33
CA ALA A 124 -6.47 -17.53 -18.27
C ALA A 124 -5.68 -16.21 -18.36
N MET A 125 -6.10 -15.28 -19.22
CA MET A 125 -5.48 -13.95 -19.32
C MET A 125 -5.67 -13.13 -18.02
N GLU A 126 -6.88 -13.13 -17.47
CA GLU A 126 -7.17 -12.41 -16.22
C GLU A 126 -6.38 -13.00 -15.04
N TYR A 127 -6.27 -14.34 -14.99
CA TYR A 127 -5.43 -15.01 -13.99
C TYR A 127 -3.95 -14.65 -14.15
N GLU A 128 -3.42 -14.62 -15.38
CA GLU A 128 -2.05 -14.22 -15.64
C GLU A 128 -1.78 -12.79 -15.17
N GLU A 129 -2.70 -11.86 -15.41
CA GLU A 129 -2.57 -10.49 -14.94
C GLU A 129 -2.48 -10.43 -13.40
N ILE A 130 -3.39 -11.11 -12.70
CA ILE A 130 -3.37 -11.23 -11.23
C ILE A 130 -2.08 -11.89 -10.75
N HIS A 131 -1.64 -12.93 -11.43
CA HIS A 131 -0.42 -13.66 -11.12
C HIS A 131 0.83 -12.81 -11.33
N TRP A 132 0.92 -12.02 -12.41
CA TRP A 132 2.01 -11.09 -12.66
C TRP A 132 2.00 -9.90 -11.69
N ARG A 133 0.82 -9.42 -11.28
CA ARG A 133 0.70 -8.46 -10.16
C ARG A 133 1.27 -9.06 -8.87
N GLN A 134 0.93 -10.31 -8.53
CA GLN A 134 1.51 -10.99 -7.37
C GLN A 134 3.02 -11.20 -7.54
N ARG A 135 3.49 -11.59 -8.73
CA ARG A 135 4.92 -11.80 -9.01
C ARG A 135 5.72 -10.51 -8.99
N SER A 136 5.18 -9.39 -9.44
CA SER A 136 5.87 -8.09 -9.33
C SER A 136 5.99 -7.66 -7.87
N ILE A 137 4.97 -7.91 -7.04
CA ILE A 137 5.05 -7.75 -5.59
C ILE A 137 6.09 -8.70 -5.00
N ILE A 138 6.06 -9.99 -5.35
CA ILE A 138 7.04 -10.99 -4.89
C ILE A 138 8.45 -10.65 -5.37
N GLN A 139 8.61 -10.10 -6.57
CA GLN A 139 9.91 -9.75 -7.12
C GLN A 139 10.42 -8.45 -6.54
N TRP A 140 9.54 -7.49 -6.23
CA TRP A 140 9.89 -6.33 -5.42
C TRP A 140 10.27 -6.77 -4.00
N ILE A 141 9.52 -7.70 -3.39
CA ILE A 141 9.89 -8.33 -2.13
C ILE A 141 11.24 -9.00 -2.30
N LYS A 142 11.44 -9.97 -3.19
CA LYS A 142 12.69 -10.71 -3.43
C LYS A 142 13.88 -9.83 -3.83
N ASN A 143 13.65 -8.70 -4.51
CA ASN A 143 14.71 -7.77 -4.86
C ASN A 143 15.02 -6.79 -3.71
N GLY A 144 14.03 -6.40 -2.92
CA GLY A 144 14.20 -5.72 -1.64
C GLY A 144 14.66 -6.64 -0.49
N ASP A 145 14.46 -7.94 -0.67
CA ASP A 145 14.71 -9.09 0.18
C ASP A 145 15.67 -10.03 -0.59
N LYS A 146 16.68 -9.43 -1.26
CA LYS A 146 17.91 -10.18 -1.56
C LYS A 146 18.47 -10.53 -0.20
N ASN A 147 17.99 -11.63 0.36
CA ASN A 147 18.06 -11.99 1.77
C ASN A 147 19.47 -12.47 2.13
N THR A 148 20.45 -11.61 1.92
CA THR A 148 21.80 -11.86 2.37
C THR A 148 21.76 -11.90 3.89
N LYS A 149 22.61 -12.73 4.51
CA LYS A 149 22.79 -12.73 5.97
C LYS A 149 22.96 -11.31 6.53
N PHE A 150 23.50 -10.39 5.72
CA PHE A 150 23.64 -8.98 6.04
C PHE A 150 22.29 -8.27 6.22
N PHE A 151 21.33 -8.36 5.27
CA PHE A 151 20.03 -7.69 5.40
C PHE A 151 19.20 -8.26 6.55
N HIS A 152 19.22 -9.58 6.77
CA HIS A 152 18.58 -10.18 7.94
C HIS A 152 19.17 -9.67 9.25
N ARG A 153 20.51 -9.64 9.37
CA ARG A 153 21.18 -9.08 10.54
C ARG A 153 20.84 -7.60 10.74
N MET A 154 20.78 -6.83 9.65
CA MET A 154 20.42 -5.42 9.68
C MET A 154 18.96 -5.22 10.11
N ALA A 155 18.02 -5.98 9.56
CA ALA A 155 16.61 -5.93 9.94
C ALA A 155 16.38 -6.38 11.39
N ILE A 156 17.08 -7.41 11.86
CA ILE A 156 17.07 -7.82 13.27
C ILE A 156 17.65 -6.72 14.16
N SER A 157 18.76 -6.11 13.75
CA SER A 157 19.37 -4.99 14.48
C SER A 157 18.44 -3.78 14.55
N HIS A 158 17.79 -3.40 13.44
CA HIS A 158 16.79 -2.34 13.43
C HIS A 158 15.58 -2.71 14.28
N LYS A 159 15.09 -3.94 14.20
CA LYS A 159 13.98 -4.39 15.06
C LYS A 159 14.37 -4.28 16.53
N ARG A 160 15.56 -4.74 16.92
CA ARG A 160 16.04 -4.64 18.30
C ARG A 160 16.18 -3.17 18.73
N ASN A 161 16.78 -2.33 17.91
CA ASN A 161 16.97 -0.91 18.23
C ASN A 161 15.66 -0.11 18.24
N ASN A 162 14.67 -0.52 17.46
CA ASN A 162 13.37 0.15 17.36
C ASN A 162 12.31 -0.47 18.30
N THR A 163 12.64 -1.56 19.01
CA THR A 163 11.75 -2.16 20.00
C THR A 163 11.99 -1.44 21.33
N ILE A 164 10.94 -0.85 21.86
CA ILE A 164 10.95 -0.28 23.21
C ILE A 164 10.45 -1.39 24.13
N GLU A 165 11.38 -2.07 24.82
CA GLU A 165 11.06 -3.14 25.77
C GLU A 165 10.56 -2.58 27.10
N SER A 166 11.16 -1.50 27.57
CA SER A 166 10.75 -0.75 28.75
C SER A 166 10.96 0.76 28.56
N LEU A 167 10.25 1.55 29.34
CA LEU A 167 10.38 3.01 29.38
C LEU A 167 10.32 3.48 30.84
N VAL A 168 11.17 4.43 31.22
CA VAL A 168 11.07 5.09 32.53
C VAL A 168 10.01 6.16 32.47
N ILE A 169 8.94 5.98 33.23
CA ILE A 169 7.77 6.86 33.31
C ILE A 169 7.76 7.45 34.73
N ASN A 170 7.88 8.77 34.86
CA ASN A 170 7.92 9.47 36.16
C ASN A 170 8.96 8.93 37.16
N GLY A 171 10.08 8.41 36.66
CA GLY A 171 11.16 7.85 37.48
C GLY A 171 11.06 6.36 37.79
N GLU A 172 9.97 5.70 37.37
CA GLU A 172 9.79 4.24 37.52
C GLU A 172 9.86 3.53 36.17
N GLU A 173 10.52 2.38 36.11
CA GLU A 173 10.61 1.58 34.88
C GLU A 173 9.29 0.82 34.64
N SER A 174 8.68 1.03 33.47
CA SER A 174 7.48 0.32 33.03
C SER A 174 7.77 -0.53 31.80
N SER A 175 7.32 -1.79 31.83
CA SER A 175 7.34 -2.73 30.69
C SER A 175 5.92 -3.00 30.14
N ASP A 176 4.89 -2.31 30.65
CA ASP A 176 3.52 -2.48 30.15
C ASP A 176 3.35 -1.77 28.78
N PRO A 177 3.01 -2.49 27.69
CA PRO A 177 2.85 -1.90 26.37
C PRO A 177 1.77 -0.82 26.30
N VAL A 178 0.73 -0.88 27.15
CA VAL A 178 -0.33 0.13 27.17
C VAL A 178 0.16 1.41 27.86
N ALA A 179 0.78 1.29 29.03
CA ALA A 179 1.40 2.42 29.71
C ALA A 179 2.45 3.12 28.84
N ILE A 180 3.40 2.37 28.24
CA ILE A 180 4.43 2.92 27.34
C ILE A 180 3.80 3.68 26.17
N ARG A 181 2.75 3.11 25.55
CA ARG A 181 2.06 3.77 24.42
C ARG A 181 1.42 5.09 24.85
N ASN A 182 0.74 5.10 25.99
CA ASN A 182 0.05 6.29 26.46
C ASN A 182 1.05 7.41 26.80
N GLU A 183 2.13 7.07 27.50
CA GLU A 183 3.20 8.01 27.83
C GLU A 183 3.83 8.62 26.57
N ILE A 184 4.16 7.81 25.55
CA ILE A 184 4.72 8.32 24.29
C ILE A 184 3.75 9.29 23.62
N VAL A 185 2.45 8.97 23.60
CA VAL A 185 1.43 9.85 23.01
C VAL A 185 1.34 11.15 23.77
N GLU A 186 1.28 11.10 25.10
CA GLU A 186 1.20 12.27 25.97
C GLU A 186 2.44 13.16 25.83
N PHE A 187 3.64 12.58 25.88
CA PHE A 187 4.90 13.29 25.69
C PHE A 187 4.92 14.09 24.39
N TYR A 188 4.59 13.46 23.26
CA TYR A 188 4.59 14.15 21.97
C TYR A 188 3.42 15.14 21.82
N GLN A 189 2.27 14.89 22.44
CA GLN A 189 1.19 15.87 22.50
C GLN A 189 1.61 17.12 23.24
N ILE A 190 2.34 16.99 24.35
CA ILE A 190 2.89 18.12 25.11
C ILE A 190 4.01 18.80 24.32
N LEU A 191 4.95 18.03 23.76
CA LEU A 191 6.10 18.56 23.02
C LEU A 191 5.67 19.39 21.80
N TYR A 192 4.64 18.95 21.08
CA TYR A 192 4.09 19.66 19.92
C TYR A 192 2.91 20.56 20.27
N LYS A 193 2.61 20.76 21.56
CA LYS A 193 1.63 21.73 21.99
C LYS A 193 2.24 23.12 21.83
N GLU A 194 1.60 23.94 21.01
CA GLU A 194 1.96 25.35 20.92
C GLU A 194 1.63 26.04 22.25
N THR A 195 2.64 26.64 22.89
CA THR A 195 2.46 27.43 24.11
C THR A 195 2.20 28.90 23.81
N GLU A 196 2.61 29.37 22.63
CA GLU A 196 2.41 30.75 22.21
C GLU A 196 0.98 30.97 21.70
N SER A 197 0.31 31.98 22.25
CA SER A 197 -1.05 32.35 21.83
C SER A 197 -1.06 33.11 20.50
N TRP A 198 0.10 33.60 20.06
CA TRP A 198 0.26 34.40 18.85
C TRP A 198 1.25 33.75 17.88
N ARG A 199 0.81 33.57 16.64
CA ARG A 199 1.62 33.18 15.49
C ARG A 199 1.48 34.27 14.43
N PRO A 200 2.57 34.76 13.82
CA PRO A 200 2.46 35.59 12.63
C PRO A 200 1.67 34.81 11.58
N SER A 201 0.58 35.38 11.07
CA SER A 201 -0.08 34.76 9.92
C SER A 201 0.86 34.88 8.72
N LEU A 202 0.99 33.81 7.94
CA LEU A 202 1.60 33.84 6.61
C LEU A 202 0.67 34.58 5.62
N ASN A 203 0.11 35.72 6.02
CA ASN A 203 -0.48 36.69 5.11
C ASN A 203 0.68 37.50 4.53
N ILE A 204 1.51 36.84 3.73
CA ILE A 204 2.55 37.55 2.98
C ILE A 204 1.82 38.22 1.81
N LEU A 205 1.25 39.38 2.08
CA LEU A 205 0.82 40.32 1.06
C LEU A 205 2.10 40.98 0.52
N ASP A 206 2.18 41.16 -0.80
CA ASP A 206 3.34 41.75 -1.51
C ASP A 206 4.62 40.90 -1.60
N VAL A 207 4.52 39.56 -1.61
CA VAL A 207 5.64 38.73 -2.08
C VAL A 207 5.73 38.82 -3.59
N GLN A 208 6.95 38.87 -4.13
CA GLN A 208 7.16 38.55 -5.54
C GLN A 208 6.72 37.10 -5.78
N THR A 209 5.52 36.94 -6.31
CA THR A 209 5.04 35.69 -6.88
C THR A 209 5.57 35.59 -8.30
N ILE A 210 5.91 34.37 -8.71
CA ILE A 210 6.18 34.08 -10.12
C ILE A 210 5.00 34.55 -10.97
N THR A 211 5.32 35.19 -12.08
CA THR A 211 4.33 35.60 -13.08
C THR A 211 3.70 34.36 -13.73
N GLU A 212 2.52 34.51 -14.34
CA GLU A 212 1.91 33.41 -15.09
C GLU A 212 2.84 32.88 -16.19
N GLU A 213 3.61 33.77 -16.82
CA GLU A 213 4.61 33.40 -17.83
C GLU A 213 5.75 32.55 -17.23
N GLU A 214 6.30 32.96 -16.09
CA GLU A 214 7.31 32.17 -15.38
C GLU A 214 6.76 30.84 -14.88
N GLN A 215 5.51 30.81 -14.41
CA GLN A 215 4.84 29.59 -14.00
C GLN A 215 4.71 28.61 -15.17
N ILE A 216 4.29 29.09 -16.34
CA ILE A 216 4.20 28.27 -17.56
C ILE A 216 5.59 27.77 -17.97
N LEU A 217 6.60 28.65 -17.95
CA LEU A 217 7.98 28.31 -18.30
C LEU A 217 8.59 27.28 -17.36
N LEU A 218 8.28 27.33 -16.06
CA LEU A 218 8.74 26.34 -15.07
C LEU A 218 7.96 25.02 -15.13
N SER A 219 6.76 25.04 -15.71
CA SER A 219 5.86 23.87 -15.78
C SER A 219 5.95 23.11 -17.11
N ARG A 220 6.63 23.66 -18.13
CA ARG A 220 6.80 23.00 -19.43
C ARG A 220 7.89 21.93 -19.38
N ASP A 221 7.83 21.02 -20.34
CA ASP A 221 8.89 20.02 -20.54
C ASP A 221 10.20 20.68 -20.94
N PHE A 222 11.33 20.16 -20.43
CA PHE A 222 12.66 20.68 -20.74
C PHE A 222 12.99 20.50 -22.21
N GLU A 223 13.58 21.54 -22.81
CA GLU A 223 14.10 21.46 -24.17
C GLU A 223 15.46 20.75 -24.19
N GLU A 224 15.76 20.01 -25.28
CA GLU A 224 17.02 19.27 -25.43
C GLU A 224 18.25 20.16 -25.23
N LYS A 225 18.16 21.42 -25.66
CA LYS A 225 19.20 22.43 -25.49
C LYS A 225 19.43 22.82 -24.02
N GLU A 226 18.36 22.96 -23.23
CA GLU A 226 18.44 23.28 -21.79
C GLU A 226 19.09 22.12 -21.02
N VAL A 227 18.76 20.88 -21.38
CA VAL A 227 19.38 19.68 -20.79
C VAL A 227 20.88 19.62 -21.10
N LEU A 228 21.28 19.92 -22.34
CA LEU A 228 22.69 19.93 -22.74
C LEU A 228 23.50 21.03 -22.06
N GLU A 229 22.92 22.21 -21.81
CA GLU A 229 23.58 23.31 -21.11
C GLU A 229 23.79 23.02 -19.61
N GLY A 230 22.92 22.23 -18.99
CA GLY A 230 23.00 21.85 -17.58
C GLY A 230 23.97 20.71 -17.23
N ILE A 231 24.57 20.04 -18.22
CA ILE A 231 25.48 18.88 -18.03
C ILE A 231 26.97 19.30 -17.94
N LYS A 232 27.28 20.61 -17.86
CA LYS A 232 28.64 21.10 -17.58
C LYS A 232 29.07 20.86 -16.13
#